data_AF-A0A496A254-F1
#
_entry.id   AF-A0A496A254-F1
#
_cell.length_a   1.000
_cell.length_b   1.000
_cell.length_c   1.000
_cell.angle_alpha   90.00
_cell.angle_beta   90.00
_cell.angle_gamma   90.00
#
_symmetry.space_group_name_H-M   'P 1'
#
loop_
_entity.id
_entity.type
_entity.pdbx_description
1 polymer ?
#
loop_
_entity_poly.entity_id
_entity_poly.type
_entity_poly.pdbx_seq_one_letter_code
_entity_poly.pdbx_strand_id
1 'polypeptide(L)'
;MTEKMSCPFCGTQVEYAIENSPEWYRDPSLPVYRIDCYDKCRRYWLEAVSDPHPQIDPSILGFLDSLDDEQRTFISESTRCACDNGILIVYNRQILQYLVTDWHYAKAAVLSSGLNNVSFRISGAGFDTANMLFFLDAEDARFTLRLYRAGTSVHEIRSEVYWLQALWNTGRVKTLSPVPGRDGGMIQCVFPNDLPSRYATVYNWIPGETLHVLPAAEKTSELIRSLGTVVGRMHAVSQTLELPHWFTRPRYDIDWVISKVEKVLRNNDMDASPEERTKLSALSSRFSRFVAEQGEGRDVFGLIHSDLEPHNIIVSDGQPCPIDVRQFGFGYYLSDIQTISRHLSEDEQTIFFEGYQEIRSLPTDYRLQLALFEALRML
;
A
#
# COMPACT_ATOMS: atom_id res chain seq x y z
N MET A 1 28.63 -30.29 -4.47
CA MET A 1 29.56 -29.31 -5.09
C MET A 1 28.80 -28.00 -5.13
N THR A 2 29.37 -26.87 -4.72
CA THR A 2 28.72 -25.58 -4.97
C THR A 2 28.74 -25.34 -6.47
N GLU A 3 27.57 -25.41 -7.09
CA GLU A 3 27.42 -25.10 -8.51
C GLU A 3 27.63 -23.60 -8.70
N LYS A 4 28.33 -23.24 -9.78
CA LYS A 4 28.68 -21.86 -10.10
C LYS A 4 28.11 -21.48 -11.46
N MET A 5 27.67 -20.24 -11.58
CA MET A 5 27.21 -19.65 -12.83
C MET A 5 27.75 -18.23 -12.98
N SER A 6 27.70 -17.68 -14.21
CA SER A 6 27.95 -16.26 -14.42
C SER A 6 26.73 -15.45 -13.97
N CYS A 7 26.94 -14.46 -13.11
CA CYS A 7 25.90 -13.50 -12.72
C CYS A 7 25.39 -12.74 -13.96
N PRO A 8 24.10 -12.79 -14.32
CA PRO A 8 23.54 -12.04 -15.45
C PRO A 8 23.71 -10.51 -15.36
N PHE A 9 23.86 -9.95 -14.16
CA PHE A 9 24.00 -8.50 -13.99
C PHE A 9 25.44 -7.99 -14.14
N CYS A 10 26.43 -8.74 -13.66
CA CYS A 10 27.83 -8.29 -13.61
C CYS A 10 28.85 -9.24 -14.23
N GLY A 11 28.43 -10.42 -14.69
CA GLY A 11 29.29 -11.42 -15.34
C GLY A 11 30.20 -12.22 -14.39
N THR A 12 30.29 -11.86 -13.11
CA THR A 12 31.15 -12.56 -12.15
C THR A 12 30.66 -13.98 -11.88
N GLN A 13 31.58 -14.93 -11.68
CA GLN A 13 31.26 -16.28 -11.24
C GLN A 13 30.71 -16.25 -9.80
N VAL A 14 29.51 -16.80 -9.61
CA VAL A 14 28.76 -16.78 -8.36
C VAL A 14 28.22 -18.16 -8.03
N GLU A 15 28.08 -18.43 -6.73
CA GLU A 15 27.38 -19.61 -6.24
C GLU A 15 25.87 -19.37 -6.30
N TYR A 16 25.12 -20.44 -6.53
CA TYR A 16 23.66 -20.41 -6.47
C TYR A 16 23.11 -21.61 -5.72
N ALA A 17 21.87 -21.46 -5.22
CA ALA A 17 21.07 -22.53 -4.66
C ALA A 17 19.80 -22.70 -5.51
N ILE A 18 19.35 -23.95 -5.65
CA ILE A 18 18.07 -24.26 -6.27
C ILE A 18 17.01 -24.34 -5.17
N GLU A 19 15.95 -23.57 -5.31
CA GLU A 19 14.83 -23.51 -4.39
C GLU A 19 13.53 -23.80 -5.15
N ASN A 20 12.56 -24.41 -4.46
CA ASN A 20 11.23 -24.57 -5.04
C ASN A 20 10.57 -23.20 -5.17
N SER A 21 9.87 -22.97 -6.26
CA SER A 21 9.02 -21.79 -6.38
C SER A 21 7.93 -21.81 -5.29
N PRO A 22 7.54 -20.66 -4.71
CA PRO A 22 6.42 -20.61 -3.78
C PRO A 22 5.14 -21.14 -4.41
N GLU A 23 4.26 -21.73 -3.59
CA GLU A 23 3.00 -22.34 -4.04
C GLU A 23 2.05 -21.35 -4.74
N TRP A 24 2.15 -20.06 -4.42
CA TRP A 24 1.34 -18.99 -5.01
C TRP A 24 1.86 -18.49 -6.38
N TYR A 25 2.99 -19.04 -6.85
CA TYR A 25 3.60 -18.65 -8.12
C TYR A 25 3.10 -19.52 -9.29
N ARG A 26 3.09 -18.92 -10.49
CA ARG A 26 2.42 -19.36 -11.73
C ARG A 26 2.61 -20.84 -12.09
N ASP A 27 3.74 -21.42 -11.76
CA ASP A 27 4.02 -22.85 -11.89
C ASP A 27 4.97 -23.31 -10.76
N PRO A 28 4.45 -23.95 -9.69
CA PRO A 28 5.26 -24.46 -8.58
C PRO A 28 6.27 -25.55 -8.99
N SER A 29 6.15 -26.09 -10.21
CA SER A 29 7.04 -27.15 -10.72
C SER A 29 8.35 -26.62 -11.30
N LEU A 30 8.48 -25.31 -11.52
CA LEU A 30 9.72 -24.71 -12.04
C LEU A 30 10.72 -24.43 -10.90
N PRO A 31 11.99 -24.86 -11.02
CA PRO A 31 13.03 -24.51 -10.06
C PRO A 31 13.40 -23.02 -10.16
N VAL A 32 13.61 -22.39 -9.01
CA VAL A 32 14.09 -21.01 -8.90
C VAL A 32 15.53 -21.01 -8.39
N TYR A 33 16.38 -20.20 -9.03
CA TYR A 33 17.79 -20.11 -8.72
C TYR A 33 18.01 -18.90 -7.84
N ARG A 34 18.35 -19.14 -6.57
CA ARG A 34 18.80 -18.11 -5.66
C ARG A 34 20.28 -17.86 -5.90
N ILE A 35 20.60 -16.71 -6.47
CA ILE A 35 21.94 -16.32 -6.84
C ILE A 35 22.48 -15.36 -5.78
N ASP A 36 23.59 -15.73 -5.14
CA ASP A 36 24.29 -14.92 -4.15
C ASP A 36 25.51 -14.27 -4.81
N CYS A 37 25.36 -13.04 -5.30
CA CYS A 37 26.46 -12.28 -5.91
C CYS A 37 27.17 -11.35 -4.91
N TYR A 38 28.36 -10.87 -5.30
CA TYR A 38 29.17 -9.88 -4.55
C TYR A 38 28.40 -8.58 -4.22
N ASP A 39 29.01 -7.72 -3.41
CA ASP A 39 28.41 -6.50 -2.82
C ASP A 39 27.53 -5.64 -3.75
N LYS A 40 27.87 -5.59 -5.05
CA LYS A 40 27.16 -4.80 -6.06
C LYS A 40 25.80 -5.39 -6.46
N CYS A 41 25.71 -6.72 -6.69
CA CYS A 41 24.47 -7.34 -7.17
C CYS A 41 23.72 -8.13 -6.09
N ARG A 42 24.42 -8.54 -5.03
CA ARG A 42 23.89 -9.26 -3.86
C ARG A 42 22.97 -10.44 -4.23
N ARG A 43 22.01 -10.75 -3.36
CA ARG A 43 21.11 -11.89 -3.47
C ARG A 43 19.89 -11.55 -4.33
N TYR A 44 19.58 -12.39 -5.31
CA TYR A 44 18.37 -12.31 -6.13
C TYR A 44 17.91 -13.70 -6.58
N TRP A 45 16.67 -13.80 -7.06
CA TRP A 45 16.12 -15.04 -7.61
C TRP A 45 15.85 -14.93 -9.11
N LEU A 46 16.15 -16.00 -9.83
CA LEU A 46 15.96 -16.07 -11.28
C LEU A 46 15.26 -17.39 -11.66
N GLU A 47 14.25 -17.29 -12.53
CA GLU A 47 13.52 -18.45 -13.04
C GLU A 47 14.34 -19.18 -14.11
N ALA A 48 14.44 -20.51 -14.04
CA ALA A 48 15.01 -21.28 -15.15
C ALA A 48 13.98 -21.63 -16.21
N VAL A 49 14.50 -21.82 -17.43
CA VAL A 49 13.73 -22.32 -18.58
C VAL A 49 13.76 -23.85 -18.69
N SER A 50 14.73 -24.53 -18.04
CA SER A 50 14.87 -25.99 -18.11
C SER A 50 15.76 -26.59 -17.00
N ASP A 51 15.37 -27.74 -16.45
CA ASP A 51 16.21 -28.65 -15.64
C ASP A 51 17.02 -29.58 -16.58
N PRO A 52 18.30 -29.97 -16.36
CA PRO A 52 19.11 -29.90 -15.13
C PRO A 52 20.26 -28.89 -15.14
N HIS A 53 20.17 -27.81 -15.92
CA HIS A 53 21.20 -26.76 -15.96
C HIS A 53 20.52 -25.40 -15.96
N PRO A 54 20.99 -24.38 -15.21
CA PRO A 54 20.45 -23.03 -15.32
C PRO A 54 20.76 -22.47 -16.71
N GLN A 55 19.90 -22.76 -17.68
CA GLN A 55 19.80 -21.94 -18.88
C GLN A 55 18.89 -20.79 -18.50
N ILE A 56 19.52 -19.65 -18.23
CA ILE A 56 18.82 -18.37 -18.20
C ILE A 56 18.18 -18.20 -19.58
N ASP A 57 16.90 -17.84 -19.63
CA ASP A 57 16.23 -17.52 -20.88
C ASP A 57 17.11 -16.56 -21.70
N PRO A 58 17.54 -16.94 -22.91
CA PRO A 58 18.32 -16.05 -23.77
C PRO A 58 17.62 -14.70 -24.01
N SER A 59 16.29 -14.66 -23.91
CA SER A 59 15.50 -13.44 -24.00
C SER A 59 15.70 -12.50 -22.80
N ILE A 60 16.01 -13.03 -21.61
CA ILE A 60 16.40 -12.24 -20.42
C ILE A 60 17.79 -11.66 -20.63
N LEU A 61 18.76 -12.47 -21.05
CA LEU A 61 20.13 -12.01 -21.29
C LEU A 61 20.17 -10.93 -22.36
N GLY A 62 19.53 -11.16 -23.50
CA GLY A 62 19.43 -10.16 -24.57
C GLY A 62 18.71 -8.87 -24.13
N PHE A 63 17.72 -8.98 -23.23
CA PHE A 63 17.09 -7.80 -22.64
C PHE A 63 18.06 -7.03 -21.74
N LEU A 64 18.74 -7.70 -20.79
CA LEU A 64 19.73 -7.05 -19.93
C LEU A 64 20.88 -6.42 -20.74
N ASP A 65 21.32 -7.07 -21.82
CA ASP A 65 22.32 -6.56 -22.76
C ASP A 65 21.90 -5.27 -23.45
N SER A 66 20.59 -5.05 -23.62
CA SER A 66 20.05 -3.82 -24.18
C SER A 66 19.99 -2.64 -23.18
N LEU A 67 20.20 -2.89 -21.89
CA LEU A 67 20.08 -1.88 -20.82
C LEU A 67 21.42 -1.20 -20.53
N ASP A 68 21.33 0.09 -20.18
CA ASP A 68 22.47 0.86 -19.67
C ASP A 68 22.81 0.50 -18.20
N ASP A 69 23.94 1.04 -17.71
CA ASP A 69 24.43 0.76 -16.36
C ASP A 69 23.49 1.27 -15.25
N GLU A 70 22.75 2.35 -15.48
CA GLU A 70 21.84 2.95 -14.50
C GLU A 70 20.59 2.07 -14.36
N GLN A 71 20.03 1.62 -15.48
CA GLN A 71 18.90 0.68 -15.53
C GLN A 71 19.26 -0.68 -14.91
N ARG A 72 20.44 -1.22 -15.24
CA ARG A 72 20.94 -2.48 -14.63
C ARG A 72 21.10 -2.34 -13.12
N THR A 73 21.67 -1.22 -12.67
CA THR A 73 21.82 -0.92 -11.23
C THR A 73 20.46 -0.82 -10.56
N PHE A 74 19.50 -0.09 -11.15
CA PHE A 74 18.15 0.03 -10.61
C PHE A 74 17.45 -1.33 -10.47
N ILE A 75 17.53 -2.21 -11.47
CA ILE A 75 16.95 -3.56 -11.39
C ILE A 75 17.59 -4.33 -10.23
N SER A 76 18.92 -4.32 -10.17
CA SER A 76 19.66 -5.04 -9.13
C SER A 76 19.35 -4.53 -7.71
N GLU A 77 19.25 -3.22 -7.52
CA GLU A 77 18.89 -2.64 -6.22
C GLU A 77 17.42 -2.89 -5.86
N SER A 78 16.53 -2.85 -6.86
CA SER A 78 15.11 -3.13 -6.68
C SER A 78 14.88 -4.54 -6.19
N THR A 79 15.60 -5.52 -6.74
CA THR A 79 15.49 -6.89 -6.23
C THR A 79 16.16 -7.06 -4.89
N ARG A 80 17.35 -6.49 -4.66
CA ARG A 80 17.93 -6.50 -3.30
C ARG A 80 16.90 -6.00 -2.28
N CYS A 81 16.26 -4.87 -2.56
CA CYS A 81 15.29 -4.29 -1.64
C CYS A 81 14.07 -5.20 -1.44
N ALA A 82 13.54 -5.82 -2.49
CA ALA A 82 12.47 -6.81 -2.35
C ALA A 82 12.91 -8.02 -1.50
N CYS A 83 14.10 -8.57 -1.76
CA CYS A 83 14.67 -9.70 -1.03
C CYS A 83 14.82 -9.40 0.47
N ASP A 84 15.38 -8.23 0.80
CA ASP A 84 15.59 -7.78 2.18
C ASP A 84 14.27 -7.60 2.94
N ASN A 85 13.16 -7.37 2.22
CA ASN A 85 11.80 -7.27 2.77
C ASN A 85 11.04 -8.62 2.72
N GLY A 86 11.72 -9.73 2.44
CA GLY A 86 11.10 -11.06 2.36
C GLY A 86 10.19 -11.25 1.15
N ILE A 87 10.30 -10.41 0.13
CA ILE A 87 9.52 -10.49 -1.10
C ILE A 87 10.33 -11.22 -2.17
N LEU A 88 9.76 -12.29 -2.70
CA LEU A 88 10.31 -12.99 -3.85
C LEU A 88 9.84 -12.31 -5.14
N ILE A 89 10.76 -11.62 -5.83
CA ILE A 89 10.55 -11.20 -7.22
C ILE A 89 11.23 -12.23 -8.11
N VAL A 90 10.42 -13.04 -8.79
CA VAL A 90 10.93 -13.98 -9.79
C VAL A 90 11.20 -13.22 -11.09
N TYR A 91 12.46 -13.22 -11.52
CA TYR A 91 12.85 -12.51 -12.73
C TYR A 91 12.63 -13.31 -14.00
N ASN A 92 11.67 -12.83 -14.79
CA ASN A 92 11.50 -13.16 -16.20
C ASN A 92 11.56 -11.87 -17.05
N ARG A 93 11.63 -12.02 -18.37
CA ARG A 93 11.74 -10.88 -19.30
C ARG A 93 10.63 -9.84 -19.11
N GLN A 94 9.40 -10.28 -18.84
CA GLN A 94 8.26 -9.39 -18.67
C GLN A 94 8.39 -8.53 -17.40
N ILE A 95 8.75 -9.13 -16.26
CA ILE A 95 8.98 -8.40 -15.01
C ILE A 95 10.13 -7.39 -15.16
N LEU A 96 11.23 -7.80 -15.80
CA LEU A 96 12.35 -6.88 -16.07
C LEU A 96 11.94 -5.70 -16.95
N GLN A 97 11.11 -5.96 -17.97
CA GLN A 97 10.57 -4.91 -18.83
C GLN A 97 9.65 -3.95 -18.05
N TYR A 98 8.85 -4.44 -17.12
CA TYR A 98 8.03 -3.59 -16.24
C TYR A 98 8.89 -2.73 -15.31
N LEU A 99 9.94 -3.29 -14.71
CA LEU A 99 10.85 -2.50 -13.85
C LEU A 99 11.54 -1.38 -14.64
N VAL A 100 12.00 -1.64 -15.87
CA VAL A 100 12.60 -0.59 -16.72
C VAL A 100 11.56 0.44 -17.15
N THR A 101 10.34 0.01 -17.43
CA THR A 101 9.22 0.91 -17.73
C THR A 101 8.93 1.84 -16.54
N ASP A 102 8.82 1.29 -15.34
CA ASP A 102 8.61 2.05 -14.10
C ASP A 102 9.80 2.96 -13.78
N TRP A 103 11.03 2.54 -14.08
CA TRP A 103 12.22 3.37 -13.97
C TRP A 103 12.13 4.62 -14.84
N HIS A 104 11.68 4.49 -16.10
CA HIS A 104 11.49 5.64 -16.99
C HIS A 104 10.45 6.62 -16.43
N TYR A 105 9.35 6.12 -15.89
CA TYR A 105 8.33 6.97 -15.25
C TYR A 105 8.84 7.64 -13.98
N ALA A 106 9.55 6.91 -13.12
CA ALA A 106 10.14 7.46 -11.90
C ALA A 106 11.15 8.56 -12.24
N LYS A 107 12.02 8.34 -13.23
CA LYS A 107 12.98 9.34 -13.72
C LYS A 107 12.28 10.59 -14.26
N ALA A 108 11.21 10.42 -15.05
CA ALA A 108 10.41 11.55 -15.53
C ALA A 108 9.73 12.31 -14.37
N ALA A 109 9.20 11.60 -13.37
CA ALA A 109 8.57 12.20 -12.20
C ALA A 109 9.58 12.96 -11.31
N VAL A 110 10.80 12.43 -11.16
CA VAL A 110 11.88 13.12 -10.45
C VAL A 110 12.23 14.43 -11.17
N LEU A 111 12.34 14.42 -12.50
CA LEU A 111 12.60 15.64 -13.28
C LEU A 111 11.50 16.69 -13.12
N SER A 112 10.23 16.27 -12.99
CA SER A 112 9.10 17.17 -12.78
C SER A 112 8.93 17.61 -11.31
N SER A 113 9.47 16.87 -10.34
CA SER A 113 9.31 17.14 -8.90
C SER A 113 9.97 18.44 -8.39
N GLY A 114 10.84 19.07 -9.19
CA GLY A 114 11.56 20.28 -8.78
C GLY A 114 12.72 20.05 -7.82
N LEU A 115 12.91 18.81 -7.37
CA LEU A 115 14.05 18.39 -6.57
C LEU A 115 15.31 18.30 -7.44
N ASN A 116 16.47 18.60 -6.85
CA ASN A 116 17.78 18.51 -7.50
C ASN A 116 18.61 17.39 -6.87
N ASN A 117 19.53 16.80 -7.64
CA ASN A 117 20.46 15.75 -7.18
C ASN A 117 19.75 14.58 -6.47
N VAL A 118 18.63 14.13 -7.03
CA VAL A 118 17.82 13.05 -6.45
C VAL A 118 18.27 11.71 -6.98
N SER A 119 18.57 10.80 -6.05
CA SER A 119 18.58 9.36 -6.32
C SER A 119 17.22 8.76 -5.96
N PHE A 120 16.80 7.70 -6.64
CA PHE A 120 15.55 7.01 -6.33
C PHE A 120 15.73 5.50 -6.31
N ARG A 121 14.99 4.85 -5.42
CA ARG A 121 14.91 3.38 -5.34
C ARG A 121 13.49 2.94 -5.03
N ILE A 122 13.12 1.74 -5.44
CA ILE A 122 11.84 1.14 -5.03
C ILE A 122 11.83 0.96 -3.51
N SER A 123 10.67 1.13 -2.87
CA SER A 123 10.54 1.00 -1.42
C SER A 123 10.68 -0.44 -0.89
N GLY A 124 10.56 -1.45 -1.75
CA GLY A 124 10.56 -2.87 -1.39
C GLY A 124 9.20 -3.30 -0.83
N ALA A 125 8.82 -2.77 0.34
CA ALA A 125 7.49 -2.95 0.93
C ALA A 125 6.44 -2.06 0.22
N GLY A 126 5.24 -2.61 -0.04
CA GLY A 126 4.20 -1.93 -0.82
C GLY A 126 4.28 -2.22 -2.33
N PHE A 127 4.72 -3.43 -2.71
CA PHE A 127 4.62 -3.98 -4.06
C PHE A 127 3.14 -4.23 -4.44
N ASP A 128 2.33 -3.18 -4.42
CA ASP A 128 1.07 -3.20 -5.13
C ASP A 128 1.43 -3.02 -6.60
N THR A 129 1.37 -4.10 -7.36
CA THR A 129 1.53 -4.09 -8.83
C THR A 129 0.69 -3.01 -9.53
N ALA A 130 -0.30 -2.42 -8.86
CA ALA A 130 -1.04 -1.25 -9.34
C ALA A 130 -0.33 0.10 -9.07
N ASN A 131 0.26 0.36 -7.90
CA ASN A 131 0.80 1.68 -7.55
C ASN A 131 2.21 1.56 -6.94
N MET A 132 3.23 1.92 -7.73
CA MET A 132 4.63 1.77 -7.34
C MET A 132 5.05 2.90 -6.39
N LEU A 133 5.75 2.54 -5.32
CA LEU A 133 6.32 3.46 -4.35
C LEU A 133 7.85 3.48 -4.48
N PHE A 134 8.41 4.69 -4.46
CA PHE A 134 9.84 4.92 -4.49
C PHE A 134 10.26 5.82 -3.34
N PHE A 135 11.41 5.54 -2.75
CA PHE A 135 12.12 6.51 -1.94
C PHE A 135 12.94 7.41 -2.84
N LEU A 136 12.80 8.72 -2.64
CA LEU A 136 13.64 9.73 -3.25
C LEU A 136 14.59 10.26 -2.18
N ASP A 137 15.89 10.16 -2.41
CA ASP A 137 16.92 10.75 -1.54
C ASP A 137 17.56 11.92 -2.28
N ALA A 138 17.30 13.14 -1.77
CA ALA A 138 18.02 14.36 -2.09
C ALA A 138 19.08 14.63 -1.01
N GLU A 139 20.02 15.57 -1.26
CA GLU A 139 21.19 15.80 -0.40
C GLU A 139 20.90 15.82 1.11
N ASP A 140 19.88 16.56 1.55
CA ASP A 140 19.52 16.71 2.97
C ASP A 140 18.09 16.26 3.30
N ALA A 141 17.39 15.62 2.36
CA ALA A 141 15.98 15.29 2.52
C ALA A 141 15.58 14.00 1.81
N ARG A 142 14.70 13.25 2.46
CA ARG A 142 14.02 12.10 1.86
C ARG A 142 12.59 12.46 1.51
N PHE A 143 12.07 11.83 0.46
CA PHE A 143 10.67 11.90 0.05
C PHE A 143 10.17 10.52 -0.38
N THR A 144 8.86 10.39 -0.54
CA THR A 144 8.25 9.21 -1.14
C THR A 144 7.53 9.63 -2.41
N LEU A 145 7.82 8.96 -3.53
CA LEU A 145 7.13 9.11 -4.79
C LEU A 145 6.14 7.96 -4.95
N ARG A 146 4.89 8.30 -5.26
CA ARG A 146 3.86 7.34 -5.70
C ARG A 146 3.63 7.49 -7.19
N LEU A 147 3.85 6.42 -7.93
CA LEU A 147 3.52 6.32 -9.35
C LEU A 147 2.23 5.51 -9.52
N TYR A 148 1.16 6.19 -9.91
CA TYR A 148 -0.17 5.57 -10.00
C TYR A 148 -0.28 4.62 -11.18
N ARG A 149 -1.17 3.63 -11.09
CA ARG A 149 -1.44 2.67 -12.17
C ARG A 149 -1.75 3.39 -13.48
N ALA A 150 -1.34 2.80 -14.60
CA ALA A 150 -1.87 3.20 -15.90
C ALA A 150 -3.41 3.12 -15.89
N GLY A 151 -4.05 4.21 -16.32
CA GLY A 151 -5.51 4.34 -16.35
C GLY A 151 -6.16 4.83 -15.05
N THR A 152 -5.41 5.07 -13.97
CA THR A 152 -5.98 5.71 -12.76
C THR A 152 -6.55 7.08 -13.11
N SER A 153 -7.78 7.34 -12.65
CA SER A 153 -8.45 8.60 -12.92
C SER A 153 -7.76 9.74 -12.18
N VAL A 154 -7.49 10.86 -12.88
CA VAL A 154 -6.95 12.06 -12.25
C VAL A 154 -7.88 12.60 -11.16
N HIS A 155 -9.19 12.36 -11.26
CA HIS A 155 -10.16 12.78 -10.26
C HIS A 155 -10.05 11.99 -8.96
N GLU A 156 -9.72 10.69 -9.03
CA GLU A 156 -9.46 9.87 -7.83
C GLU A 156 -8.22 10.36 -7.09
N ILE A 157 -7.15 10.67 -7.84
CA ILE A 157 -5.89 11.19 -7.29
C ILE A 157 -6.09 12.61 -6.73
N ARG A 158 -6.85 13.46 -7.41
CA ARG A 158 -7.22 14.79 -6.91
C ARG A 158 -8.00 14.70 -5.60
N SER A 159 -8.88 13.71 -5.48
CA SER A 159 -9.64 13.48 -4.25
C SER A 159 -8.71 13.07 -3.11
N GLU A 160 -7.71 12.21 -3.39
CA GLU A 160 -6.68 11.80 -2.42
C GLU A 160 -5.90 13.00 -1.89
N VAL A 161 -5.32 13.80 -2.79
CA VAL A 161 -4.56 15.00 -2.44
C VAL A 161 -5.42 16.00 -1.67
N TYR A 162 -6.68 16.20 -2.09
CA TYR A 162 -7.61 17.12 -1.43
C TYR A 162 -7.92 16.69 0.01
N TRP A 163 -8.18 15.40 0.23
CA TRP A 163 -8.44 14.89 1.57
C TRP A 163 -7.20 14.98 2.46
N LEU A 164 -6.03 14.59 1.97
CA LEU A 164 -4.76 14.72 2.70
C LEU A 164 -4.49 16.19 3.10
N GLN A 165 -4.72 17.14 2.20
CA GLN A 165 -4.59 18.56 2.51
C GLN A 165 -5.59 19.02 3.57
N ALA A 166 -6.84 18.54 3.53
CA ALA A 166 -7.84 18.85 4.55
C ALA A 166 -7.47 18.28 5.93
N LEU A 167 -6.91 17.07 5.98
CA LEU A 167 -6.40 16.45 7.21
C LEU A 167 -5.27 17.28 7.84
N TRP A 168 -4.33 17.77 7.03
CA TRP A 168 -3.26 18.65 7.48
C TRP A 168 -3.76 20.03 7.96
N ASN A 169 -4.52 20.71 7.10
CA ASN A 169 -4.86 22.12 7.29
C ASN A 169 -5.96 22.32 8.34
N THR A 170 -6.98 21.46 8.32
CA THR A 170 -8.16 21.57 9.19
C THR A 170 -8.07 20.60 10.36
N GLY A 171 -7.75 19.33 10.07
CA GLY A 171 -7.72 18.27 11.08
C GLY A 171 -6.51 18.31 12.01
N ARG A 172 -5.43 19.02 11.62
CA ARG A 172 -4.13 18.97 12.30
C ARG A 172 -3.65 17.52 12.50
N VAL A 173 -3.93 16.66 11.52
CA VAL A 173 -3.49 15.27 11.48
C VAL A 173 -2.22 15.21 10.66
N LYS A 174 -1.12 14.77 11.28
CA LYS A 174 0.12 14.47 10.54
C LYS A 174 -0.13 13.21 9.71
N THR A 175 0.07 13.30 8.40
CA THR A 175 -0.13 12.21 7.43
C THR A 175 0.73 12.48 6.19
N LEU A 176 0.53 11.77 5.08
CA LEU A 176 1.19 12.07 3.81
C LEU A 176 0.97 13.54 3.42
N SER A 177 2.05 14.27 3.19
CA SER A 177 2.04 15.70 2.86
C SER A 177 2.54 15.90 1.43
N PRO A 178 1.64 16.17 0.45
CA PRO A 178 2.03 16.33 -0.94
C PRO A 178 2.99 17.51 -1.15
N VAL A 179 3.99 17.32 -2.02
CA VAL A 179 4.98 18.31 -2.42
C VAL A 179 4.68 18.77 -3.85
N PRO A 180 4.64 20.08 -4.13
CA PRO A 180 4.39 20.58 -5.48
C PRO A 180 5.59 20.32 -6.39
N GLY A 181 5.33 19.97 -7.65
CA GLY A 181 6.35 19.92 -8.69
C GLY A 181 6.76 21.30 -9.22
N ARG A 182 7.58 21.32 -10.27
CA ARG A 182 8.05 22.56 -10.93
C ARG A 182 6.92 23.44 -11.48
N ASP A 183 5.79 22.82 -11.83
CA ASP A 183 4.58 23.49 -12.32
C ASP A 183 3.68 24.02 -11.18
N GLY A 184 4.07 23.81 -9.93
CA GLY A 184 3.29 24.16 -8.74
C GLY A 184 2.16 23.17 -8.43
N GLY A 185 1.95 22.15 -9.27
CA GLY A 185 0.92 21.13 -9.09
C GLY A 185 1.36 20.02 -8.13
N MET A 186 0.43 19.52 -7.33
CA MET A 186 0.69 18.35 -6.45
C MET A 186 0.67 17.02 -7.20
N ILE A 187 0.06 16.99 -8.39
CA ILE A 187 -0.09 15.79 -9.23
C ILE A 187 0.63 16.03 -10.54
N GLN A 188 1.62 15.19 -10.82
CA GLN A 188 2.46 15.29 -12.00
C GLN A 188 1.97 14.30 -13.06
N CYS A 189 1.75 14.79 -14.28
CA CYS A 189 1.48 13.92 -15.44
C CYS A 189 2.80 13.63 -16.15
N VAL A 190 3.18 12.36 -16.21
CA VAL A 190 4.49 11.90 -16.74
C VAL A 190 4.29 10.98 -17.95
N PHE A 191 5.08 11.21 -19.00
CA PHE A 191 4.97 10.50 -20.29
C PHE A 191 6.37 10.32 -20.94
N PRO A 192 7.22 9.43 -20.38
CA PRO A 192 8.56 9.20 -20.92
C PRO A 192 8.54 8.36 -22.20
N ASN A 193 9.46 8.63 -23.15
CA ASN A 193 9.84 7.73 -24.25
C ASN A 193 8.68 7.04 -24.99
N ASP A 194 7.73 7.84 -25.50
CA ASP A 194 6.54 7.37 -26.23
C ASP A 194 5.59 6.44 -25.44
N LEU A 195 5.81 6.30 -24.13
CA LEU A 195 4.91 5.56 -23.25
C LEU A 195 3.65 6.40 -22.94
N PRO A 196 2.50 5.74 -22.70
CA PRO A 196 1.28 6.43 -22.28
C PRO A 196 1.49 7.30 -21.03
N SER A 197 0.68 8.34 -20.84
CA SER A 197 0.78 9.15 -19.63
C SER A 197 0.38 8.36 -18.37
N ARG A 198 1.13 8.53 -17.30
CA ARG A 198 0.75 8.15 -15.93
C ARG A 198 0.78 9.36 -15.02
N TYR A 199 0.21 9.22 -13.83
CA TYR A 199 0.28 10.25 -12.81
C TYR A 199 1.25 9.86 -11.70
N ALA A 200 1.86 10.85 -11.08
CA ALA A 200 2.71 10.68 -9.91
C ALA A 200 2.50 11.80 -8.89
N THR A 201 2.70 11.49 -7.61
CA THR A 201 2.69 12.44 -6.50
C THR A 201 3.94 12.22 -5.64
N VAL A 202 4.53 13.31 -5.16
CA VAL A 202 5.65 13.27 -4.21
C VAL A 202 5.13 13.69 -2.85
N TYR A 203 5.56 13.00 -1.80
CA TYR A 203 5.18 13.26 -0.41
C TYR A 203 6.43 13.51 0.43
N ASN A 204 6.33 14.41 1.40
CA ASN A 204 7.36 14.58 2.42
C ASN A 204 7.59 13.25 3.17
N TRP A 205 8.85 12.96 3.51
CA TRP A 205 9.19 11.82 4.33
C TRP A 205 8.63 11.98 5.75
N ILE A 206 8.09 10.88 6.28
CA ILE A 206 7.65 10.78 7.67
C ILE A 206 8.66 9.87 8.38
N PRO A 207 9.55 10.42 9.22
CA PRO A 207 10.51 9.60 9.97
C PRO A 207 9.78 8.81 11.05
N GLY A 208 10.21 7.58 11.29
CA GLY A 208 9.67 6.74 12.36
C GLY A 208 9.47 5.31 11.93
N GLU A 209 8.87 4.54 12.83
CA GLU A 209 8.53 3.15 12.61
C GLU A 209 7.02 2.97 12.59
N THR A 210 6.55 2.00 11.84
CA THR A 210 5.13 1.66 11.82
C THR A 210 4.68 1.03 13.15
N LEU A 211 3.45 1.30 13.58
CA LEU A 211 2.87 0.78 14.83
C LEU A 211 2.91 -0.76 14.93
N HIS A 212 2.93 -1.46 13.79
CA HIS A 212 3.01 -2.92 13.76
C HIS A 212 4.36 -3.49 14.26
N VAL A 213 5.49 -2.83 13.99
CA VAL A 213 6.82 -3.28 14.47
C VAL A 213 7.23 -2.63 15.78
N LEU A 214 6.54 -1.58 16.20
CA LEU A 214 6.90 -0.84 17.40
C LEU A 214 6.89 -1.76 18.64
N PRO A 215 7.94 -1.74 19.48
CA PRO A 215 7.98 -2.55 20.70
C PRO A 215 6.82 -2.23 21.64
N ALA A 216 6.32 -3.25 22.36
CA ALA A 216 5.20 -3.08 23.29
C ALA A 216 5.46 -2.01 24.36
N ALA A 217 6.72 -1.88 24.83
CA ALA A 217 7.10 -0.86 25.81
C ALA A 217 7.00 0.59 25.28
N GLU A 218 7.01 0.78 23.95
CA GLU A 218 6.89 2.09 23.31
C GLU A 218 5.43 2.41 22.92
N LYS A 219 4.51 1.43 23.04
CA LYS A 219 3.06 1.63 22.90
C LYS A 219 2.46 2.20 24.18
N THR A 220 2.91 3.39 24.57
CA THR A 220 2.48 4.02 25.83
C THR A 220 0.99 4.42 25.77
N SER A 221 0.38 4.59 26.94
CA SER A 221 -1.01 5.06 27.05
C SER A 221 -1.22 6.40 26.33
N GLU A 222 -0.22 7.29 26.34
CA GLU A 222 -0.26 8.57 25.62
C GLU A 222 -0.32 8.37 24.10
N LEU A 223 0.47 7.44 23.56
CA LEU A 223 0.43 7.12 22.13
C LEU A 223 -0.94 6.53 21.73
N ILE A 224 -1.46 5.59 22.52
CA ILE A 224 -2.75 4.94 22.25
C ILE A 224 -3.91 5.95 22.35
N ARG A 225 -3.87 6.85 23.33
CA ARG A 225 -4.86 7.95 23.44
C ARG A 225 -4.75 8.87 22.24
N SER A 226 -3.54 9.27 21.86
CA SER A 226 -3.28 10.10 20.69
C SER A 226 -3.75 9.44 19.38
N LEU A 227 -3.67 8.12 19.28
CA LEU A 227 -4.19 7.38 18.14
C LEU A 227 -5.71 7.53 18.04
N GLY A 228 -6.43 7.40 19.16
CA GLY A 228 -7.86 7.71 19.25
C GLY A 228 -8.19 9.13 18.81
N THR A 229 -7.45 10.12 19.33
CA THR A 229 -7.62 11.53 18.98
C THR A 229 -7.39 11.79 17.49
N VAL A 230 -6.38 11.17 16.87
CA VAL A 230 -6.09 11.30 15.44
C VAL A 230 -7.23 10.75 14.58
N VAL A 231 -7.74 9.56 14.89
CA VAL A 231 -8.89 8.97 14.18
C VAL A 231 -10.14 9.84 14.36
N GLY A 232 -10.38 10.35 15.57
CA GLY A 232 -11.46 11.30 15.85
C GLY A 232 -11.37 12.57 15.00
N ARG A 233 -10.16 13.14 14.85
CA ARG A 233 -9.91 14.32 14.00
C ARG A 233 -10.12 14.04 12.51
N MET A 234 -9.70 12.89 12.02
CA MET A 234 -9.95 12.48 10.63
C MET A 234 -11.45 12.45 10.34
N HIS A 235 -12.23 11.84 11.22
CA HIS A 235 -13.68 11.77 11.09
C HIS A 235 -14.36 13.13 11.26
N ALA A 236 -13.84 14.01 12.12
CA ALA A 236 -14.37 15.36 12.29
C ALA A 236 -14.15 16.24 11.04
N VAL A 237 -12.99 16.10 10.39
CA VAL A 237 -12.76 16.70 9.06
C VAL A 237 -13.77 16.15 8.07
N SER A 238 -13.91 14.83 7.96
CA SER A 238 -14.87 14.19 7.07
C SER A 238 -16.30 14.74 7.23
N GLN A 239 -16.78 14.89 8.47
CA GLN A 239 -18.12 15.36 8.77
C GLN A 239 -18.40 16.79 8.26
N THR A 240 -17.37 17.63 8.19
CA THR A 240 -17.49 19.05 7.84
C THR A 240 -16.95 19.39 6.45
N LEU A 241 -16.18 18.49 5.83
CA LEU A 241 -15.53 18.72 4.55
C LEU A 241 -16.54 18.94 3.43
N GLU A 242 -16.44 20.09 2.76
CA GLU A 242 -17.16 20.34 1.52
C GLU A 242 -16.45 19.64 0.37
N LEU A 243 -17.22 18.85 -0.40
CA LEU A 243 -16.67 18.02 -1.46
C LEU A 243 -16.90 18.71 -2.81
N PRO A 244 -15.83 18.98 -3.58
CA PRO A 244 -15.94 19.52 -4.92
C PRO A 244 -16.71 18.57 -5.86
N HIS A 245 -17.31 19.12 -6.92
CA HIS A 245 -18.10 18.32 -7.89
C HIS A 245 -17.30 17.21 -8.59
N TRP A 246 -15.98 17.31 -8.62
CA TRP A 246 -15.08 16.34 -9.23
C TRP A 246 -14.57 15.29 -8.23
N PHE A 247 -14.93 15.42 -6.95
CA PHE A 247 -14.51 14.48 -5.91
C PHE A 247 -15.13 13.11 -6.19
N THR A 248 -14.28 12.10 -6.29
CA THR A 248 -14.69 10.74 -6.61
C THR A 248 -13.87 9.77 -5.80
N ARG A 249 -14.56 8.93 -5.02
CA ARG A 249 -13.99 7.85 -4.22
C ARG A 249 -15.04 6.75 -4.05
N PRO A 250 -14.61 5.51 -3.76
CA PRO A 250 -15.53 4.40 -3.51
C PRO A 250 -16.48 4.71 -2.35
N ARG A 251 -17.64 4.06 -2.39
CA ARG A 251 -18.57 4.00 -1.28
C ARG A 251 -18.62 2.57 -0.75
N TYR A 252 -18.49 2.42 0.55
CA TYR A 252 -18.55 1.18 1.32
C TYR A 252 -19.93 1.07 1.99
N ASP A 253 -20.98 1.24 1.18
CA ASP A 253 -22.38 1.22 1.59
C ASP A 253 -23.01 -0.17 1.41
N ILE A 254 -24.34 -0.26 1.55
CA ILE A 254 -25.05 -1.53 1.44
C ILE A 254 -24.88 -2.20 0.08
N ASP A 255 -24.84 -1.41 -1.01
CA ASP A 255 -24.65 -1.95 -2.35
C ASP A 255 -23.25 -2.56 -2.51
N TRP A 256 -22.23 -1.94 -1.91
CA TRP A 256 -20.90 -2.51 -1.84
C TRP A 256 -20.87 -3.85 -1.10
N VAL A 257 -21.52 -3.93 0.07
CA VAL A 257 -21.59 -5.17 0.86
C VAL A 257 -22.33 -6.28 0.09
N ILE A 258 -23.48 -5.96 -0.52
CA ILE A 258 -24.24 -6.90 -1.34
C ILE A 258 -23.39 -7.40 -2.51
N SER A 259 -22.72 -6.50 -3.22
CA SER A 259 -21.84 -6.84 -4.35
C SER A 259 -20.72 -7.80 -3.92
N LYS A 260 -20.10 -7.55 -2.76
CA LYS A 260 -19.05 -8.42 -2.20
C LYS A 260 -19.59 -9.79 -1.84
N VAL A 261 -20.71 -9.86 -1.12
CA VAL A 261 -21.37 -11.12 -0.78
C VAL A 261 -21.74 -11.91 -2.04
N GLU A 262 -22.35 -11.27 -3.03
CA GLU A 262 -22.68 -11.93 -4.30
C GLU A 262 -21.44 -12.45 -5.02
N LYS A 263 -20.35 -11.68 -5.06
CA LYS A 263 -19.10 -12.11 -5.69
C LYS A 263 -18.54 -13.36 -5.00
N VAL A 264 -18.53 -13.40 -3.67
CA VAL A 264 -18.09 -14.58 -2.90
C VAL A 264 -19.01 -15.78 -3.16
N LEU A 265 -20.32 -15.58 -3.24
CA LEU A 265 -21.29 -16.66 -3.49
C LEU A 265 -21.27 -17.20 -4.92
N ARG A 266 -20.89 -16.37 -5.91
CA ARG A 266 -20.79 -16.72 -7.35
C ARG A 266 -19.45 -17.35 -7.72
N ASN A 267 -18.36 -16.97 -7.06
CA ASN A 267 -17.06 -17.58 -7.30
C ASN A 267 -17.05 -19.00 -6.73
N ASN A 268 -17.18 -20.00 -7.61
CA ASN A 268 -17.08 -21.43 -7.28
C ASN A 268 -15.69 -21.85 -6.72
N ASP A 269 -14.71 -20.94 -6.63
CA ASP A 269 -13.39 -21.20 -6.05
C ASP A 269 -13.39 -21.24 -4.51
N MET A 270 -14.44 -20.72 -3.88
CA MET A 270 -14.69 -21.05 -2.48
C MET A 270 -15.56 -22.30 -2.47
N ASP A 271 -15.03 -23.41 -1.96
CA ASP A 271 -15.79 -24.55 -1.41
C ASP A 271 -16.60 -24.10 -0.18
N ALA A 272 -17.26 -22.94 -0.28
CA ALA A 272 -18.05 -22.33 0.78
C ALA A 272 -19.19 -23.29 1.09
N SER A 273 -19.06 -23.92 2.24
CA SER A 273 -20.05 -24.81 2.82
C SER A 273 -21.42 -24.13 2.87
N PRO A 274 -22.52 -24.90 2.87
CA PRO A 274 -23.85 -24.35 3.08
C PRO A 274 -23.94 -23.44 4.33
N GLU A 275 -23.12 -23.73 5.35
CA GLU A 275 -23.03 -22.93 6.57
C GLU A 275 -22.39 -21.54 6.31
N GLU A 276 -21.29 -21.48 5.56
CA GLU A 276 -20.65 -20.20 5.19
C GLU A 276 -21.55 -19.36 4.30
N ARG A 277 -22.26 -19.98 3.34
CA ARG A 277 -23.26 -19.29 2.52
C ARG A 277 -24.38 -18.69 3.37
N THR A 278 -24.83 -19.44 4.39
CA THR A 278 -25.83 -18.97 5.35
C THR A 278 -25.31 -17.80 6.19
N LYS A 279 -24.05 -17.87 6.66
CA LYS A 279 -23.39 -16.80 7.42
C LYS A 279 -23.27 -15.51 6.59
N LEU A 280 -22.88 -15.61 5.31
CA LEU A 280 -22.78 -14.46 4.41
C LEU A 280 -24.14 -13.78 4.13
N SER A 281 -25.20 -14.58 3.91
CA SER A 281 -26.56 -14.05 3.73
C SER A 281 -27.08 -13.36 5.00
N ALA A 282 -26.82 -13.96 6.17
CA ALA A 282 -27.16 -13.36 7.46
C ALA A 282 -26.39 -12.06 7.72
N LEU A 283 -25.12 -11.98 7.29
CA LEU A 283 -24.29 -10.77 7.39
C LEU A 283 -24.87 -9.62 6.57
N SER A 284 -25.21 -9.85 5.30
CA SER A 284 -25.87 -8.85 4.45
C SER A 284 -27.17 -8.35 5.09
N SER A 285 -28.01 -9.26 5.59
CA SER A 285 -29.27 -8.91 6.26
C SER A 285 -29.07 -8.07 7.54
N ARG A 286 -28.05 -8.40 8.34
CA ARG A 286 -27.68 -7.63 9.55
C ARG A 286 -27.18 -6.24 9.18
N PHE A 287 -26.36 -6.13 8.14
CA PHE A 287 -25.87 -4.84 7.66
C PHE A 287 -27.00 -3.98 7.10
N SER A 288 -27.92 -4.54 6.31
CA SER A 288 -29.11 -3.84 5.85
C SER A 288 -29.93 -3.26 7.01
N ARG A 289 -30.10 -4.02 8.10
CA ARG A 289 -30.80 -3.51 9.30
C ARG A 289 -30.02 -2.38 9.97
N PHE A 290 -28.71 -2.53 10.12
CA PHE A 290 -27.85 -1.48 10.65
C PHE A 290 -27.95 -0.19 9.82
N VAL A 291 -27.90 -0.27 8.49
CA VAL A 291 -28.08 0.89 7.60
C VAL A 291 -29.47 1.51 7.76
N ALA A 292 -30.53 0.71 7.89
CA ALA A 292 -31.88 1.20 8.12
C ALA A 292 -32.05 1.90 9.48
N GLU A 293 -31.34 1.46 10.51
CA GLU A 293 -31.38 2.02 11.86
C GLU A 293 -30.51 3.27 12.03
N GLN A 294 -29.29 3.27 11.47
CA GLN A 294 -28.33 4.36 11.63
C GLN A 294 -28.46 5.45 10.56
N GLY A 295 -28.89 5.07 9.35
CA GLY A 295 -28.84 5.94 8.17
C GLY A 295 -27.42 6.32 7.75
N GLU A 296 -27.30 7.26 6.81
CA GLU A 296 -26.02 7.76 6.29
C GLU A 296 -25.82 9.25 6.60
N GLY A 297 -26.28 9.68 7.78
CA GLY A 297 -26.04 11.05 8.26
C GLY A 297 -24.55 11.34 8.41
N ARG A 298 -24.14 12.61 8.27
CA ARG A 298 -22.73 13.03 8.36
C ARG A 298 -22.07 12.73 9.71
N ASP A 299 -22.88 12.49 10.73
CA ASP A 299 -22.50 12.07 12.07
C ASP A 299 -22.07 10.59 12.15
N VAL A 300 -22.56 9.73 11.26
CA VAL A 300 -22.27 8.28 11.28
C VAL A 300 -21.52 7.80 10.03
N PHE A 301 -21.67 8.48 8.90
CA PHE A 301 -21.15 8.09 7.59
C PHE A 301 -20.41 9.25 6.92
N GLY A 302 -19.24 8.98 6.35
CA GLY A 302 -18.40 9.98 5.69
C GLY A 302 -17.10 9.40 5.15
N LEU A 303 -16.13 10.25 4.84
CA LEU A 303 -14.78 9.81 4.45
C LEU A 303 -14.08 9.11 5.62
N ILE A 304 -13.73 7.85 5.38
CA ILE A 304 -12.91 6.99 6.22
C ILE A 304 -11.64 6.60 5.45
N HIS A 305 -10.61 6.20 6.17
CA HIS A 305 -9.38 5.67 5.59
C HIS A 305 -9.56 4.26 5.01
N SER A 306 -10.44 3.47 5.64
CA SER A 306 -10.86 2.10 5.30
C SER A 306 -9.74 1.05 5.29
N ASP A 307 -8.57 1.36 5.83
CA ASP A 307 -7.41 0.46 5.92
C ASP A 307 -6.44 0.91 7.03
N LEU A 308 -6.98 1.33 8.19
CA LEU A 308 -6.20 1.77 9.37
C LEU A 308 -5.56 0.60 10.11
N GLU A 309 -4.86 -0.23 9.37
CA GLU A 309 -4.05 -1.30 9.93
C GLU A 309 -2.79 -0.73 10.59
N PRO A 310 -2.23 -1.35 11.65
CA PRO A 310 -1.03 -0.86 12.32
C PRO A 310 0.20 -0.68 11.42
N HIS A 311 0.26 -1.38 10.28
CA HIS A 311 1.34 -1.20 9.30
C HIS A 311 1.18 0.06 8.45
N ASN A 312 -0.01 0.66 8.42
CA ASN A 312 -0.34 1.92 7.76
C ASN A 312 -0.31 3.12 8.72
N ILE A 313 0.28 2.97 9.92
CA ILE A 313 0.41 4.06 10.89
C ILE A 313 1.88 4.18 11.27
N ILE A 314 2.54 5.26 10.85
CA ILE A 314 3.91 5.58 11.28
C ILE A 314 3.86 6.33 12.61
N VAL A 315 4.65 5.92 13.59
CA VAL A 315 4.85 6.66 14.84
C VAL A 315 6.07 7.55 14.65
N SER A 316 5.82 8.85 14.58
CA SER A 316 6.82 9.89 14.32
C SER A 316 6.83 10.88 15.46
N ASP A 317 7.97 11.04 16.15
CA ASP A 317 8.11 11.89 17.35
C ASP A 317 7.01 11.61 18.41
N GLY A 318 6.72 10.32 18.64
CA GLY A 318 5.67 9.90 19.58
C GLY A 318 4.24 10.22 19.13
N GLN A 319 4.02 10.54 17.85
CA GLN A 319 2.70 10.86 17.30
C GLN A 319 2.32 9.88 16.17
N PRO A 320 1.08 9.35 16.18
CA PRO A 320 0.61 8.47 15.11
C PRO A 320 0.30 9.27 13.84
N CYS A 321 0.87 8.82 12.74
CA CYS A 321 0.75 9.40 11.41
C CYS A 321 0.17 8.35 10.45
N PRO A 322 -1.16 8.32 10.24
CA PRO A 322 -1.78 7.44 9.25
C PRO A 322 -1.22 7.71 7.86
N ILE A 323 -0.96 6.66 7.10
CA ILE A 323 -0.44 6.68 5.73
C ILE A 323 -1.20 5.66 4.87
N ASP A 324 -0.88 5.61 3.58
CA ASP A 324 -1.51 4.74 2.59
C ASP A 324 -3.04 4.85 2.48
N VAL A 325 -3.48 6.03 2.06
CA VAL A 325 -4.89 6.33 1.82
C VAL A 325 -5.39 5.78 0.48
N ARG A 326 -4.93 4.63 -0.03
CA ARG A 326 -5.39 4.12 -1.34
C ARG A 326 -6.84 3.66 -1.33
N GLN A 327 -7.31 3.15 -0.20
CA GLN A 327 -8.67 2.66 -0.06
C GLN A 327 -9.62 3.72 0.51
N PHE A 328 -9.16 4.92 0.88
CA PHE A 328 -10.05 5.89 1.52
C PHE A 328 -11.33 6.15 0.71
N GLY A 329 -12.44 6.35 1.38
CA GLY A 329 -13.72 6.45 0.69
C GLY A 329 -14.84 6.70 1.66
N PHE A 330 -16.06 6.71 1.15
CA PHE A 330 -17.23 6.91 1.99
C PHE A 330 -17.59 5.62 2.71
N GLY A 331 -17.70 5.67 4.03
CA GLY A 331 -18.08 4.53 4.85
C GLY A 331 -18.51 4.97 6.24
N TYR A 332 -18.95 4.00 7.03
CA TYR A 332 -19.27 4.26 8.44
C TYR A 332 -17.98 4.44 9.23
N TYR A 333 -17.93 5.47 10.07
CA TYR A 333 -16.77 5.76 10.93
C TYR A 333 -16.36 4.60 11.85
N LEU A 334 -17.34 3.75 12.19
CA LEU A 334 -17.09 2.53 12.96
C LEU A 334 -16.19 1.54 12.24
N SER A 335 -16.11 1.56 10.91
CA SER A 335 -15.20 0.71 10.14
C SER A 335 -13.74 1.02 10.50
N ASP A 336 -13.33 2.29 10.43
CA ASP A 336 -11.98 2.72 10.80
C ASP A 336 -11.65 2.40 12.26
N ILE A 337 -12.59 2.68 13.16
CA ILE A 337 -12.48 2.38 14.59
C ILE A 337 -12.26 0.88 14.82
N GLN A 338 -13.08 0.06 14.17
CA GLN A 338 -13.02 -1.39 14.28
C GLN A 338 -11.68 -1.93 13.77
N THR A 339 -11.23 -1.47 12.59
CA THR A 339 -9.98 -1.90 11.96
C THR A 339 -8.78 -1.69 12.87
N ILE A 340 -8.69 -0.56 13.57
CA ILE A 340 -7.56 -0.30 14.47
C ILE A 340 -7.76 -0.92 15.86
N SER A 341 -8.95 -0.82 16.46
CA SER A 341 -9.18 -1.21 17.85
C SER A 341 -9.02 -2.71 18.07
N ARG A 342 -9.22 -3.55 17.04
CA ARG A 342 -9.04 -5.01 17.12
C ARG A 342 -7.59 -5.45 17.39
N HIS A 343 -6.62 -4.57 17.15
CA HIS A 343 -5.20 -4.83 17.42
C HIS A 343 -4.75 -4.36 18.80
N LEU A 344 -5.67 -3.79 19.58
CA LEU A 344 -5.42 -3.26 20.91
C LEU A 344 -5.97 -4.24 21.95
N SER A 345 -5.25 -4.37 23.07
CA SER A 345 -5.76 -5.02 24.29
C SER A 345 -6.99 -4.29 24.84
N GLU A 346 -7.74 -4.91 25.75
CA GLU A 346 -8.96 -4.29 26.31
C GLU A 346 -8.67 -2.96 27.04
N ASP A 347 -7.54 -2.86 27.74
CA ASP A 347 -7.08 -1.64 28.41
C ASP A 347 -6.73 -0.56 27.37
N GLU A 348 -5.96 -0.91 26.33
CA GLU A 348 -5.61 0.00 25.24
C GLU A 348 -6.85 0.46 24.44
N GLN A 349 -7.83 -0.42 24.21
CA GLN A 349 -9.09 -0.05 23.57
C GLN A 349 -9.82 1.02 24.38
N THR A 350 -9.86 0.88 25.71
CA THR A 350 -10.48 1.87 26.59
C THR A 350 -9.80 3.23 26.43
N ILE A 351 -8.46 3.26 26.46
CA ILE A 351 -7.65 4.48 26.28
C ILE A 351 -7.84 5.09 24.88
N PHE A 352 -7.89 4.25 23.84
CA PHE A 352 -8.14 4.68 22.46
C PHE A 352 -9.53 5.31 22.34
N PHE A 353 -10.57 4.69 22.91
CA PHE A 353 -11.93 5.23 22.87
C PHE A 353 -12.04 6.55 23.64
N GLU A 354 -11.36 6.68 24.79
CA GLU A 354 -11.28 7.96 25.51
C GLU A 354 -10.68 9.05 24.63
N GLY A 355 -9.55 8.78 23.95
CA GLY A 355 -8.91 9.73 23.04
C GLY A 355 -9.79 10.09 21.84
N TYR A 356 -10.52 9.12 21.28
CA TYR A 356 -11.50 9.36 20.21
C TYR A 356 -12.65 10.26 20.69
N GLN A 357 -13.16 10.00 21.90
CA GLN A 357 -14.28 10.73 22.52
C GLN A 357 -13.95 12.16 22.92
N GLU A 358 -12.68 12.55 22.99
CA GLU A 358 -12.28 13.96 23.09
C GLU A 358 -12.67 14.78 21.86
N ILE A 359 -12.84 14.12 20.70
CA ILE A 359 -13.13 14.79 19.42
C ILE A 359 -14.56 14.48 18.95
N ARG A 360 -15.00 13.22 19.07
CA ARG A 360 -16.33 12.79 18.60
C ARG A 360 -16.95 11.75 19.54
N SER A 361 -18.25 11.87 19.80
CA SER A 361 -18.99 10.84 20.54
C SER A 361 -19.04 9.51 19.79
N LEU A 362 -18.96 8.41 20.54
CA LEU A 362 -19.28 7.07 20.06
C LEU A 362 -20.80 6.81 20.20
N PRO A 363 -21.42 6.02 19.30
CA PRO A 363 -22.80 5.55 19.48
C PRO A 363 -22.97 4.75 20.77
N THR A 364 -24.16 4.76 21.39
CA THR A 364 -24.42 4.03 22.65
C THR A 364 -24.09 2.53 22.55
N ASP A 365 -24.46 1.89 21.43
CA ASP A 365 -24.28 0.45 21.21
C ASP A 365 -23.04 0.12 20.36
N TYR A 366 -22.05 1.02 20.33
CA TYR A 366 -20.90 0.89 19.44
C TYR A 366 -20.20 -0.47 19.56
N ARG A 367 -20.07 -1.04 20.78
CA ARG A 367 -19.43 -2.36 20.97
C ARG A 367 -20.12 -3.50 20.22
N LEU A 368 -21.46 -3.51 20.19
CA LEU A 368 -22.23 -4.49 19.42
C LEU A 368 -22.11 -4.22 17.91
N GLN A 369 -22.06 -2.94 17.53
CA GLN A 369 -21.89 -2.54 16.13
C GLN A 369 -20.49 -2.88 15.61
N LEU A 370 -19.42 -2.75 16.42
CA LEU A 370 -18.06 -3.14 16.03
C LEU A 370 -17.96 -4.63 15.66
N ALA A 371 -18.73 -5.50 16.33
CA ALA A 371 -18.79 -6.93 15.97
C ALA A 371 -19.42 -7.18 14.59
N LEU A 372 -20.29 -6.28 14.11
CA LEU A 372 -20.80 -6.33 12.73
C LEU A 372 -19.69 -5.94 11.74
N PHE A 373 -18.92 -4.88 12.03
CA PHE A 373 -17.83 -4.44 11.15
C PHE A 373 -16.67 -5.44 11.10
N GLU A 374 -16.34 -6.14 12.19
CA GLU A 374 -15.37 -7.26 12.13
C GLU A 374 -15.85 -8.37 11.20
N ALA A 375 -17.15 -8.69 11.22
CA ALA A 375 -17.71 -9.69 10.31
C ALA A 375 -17.68 -9.25 8.84
N LEU A 376 -17.85 -7.95 8.57
CA LEU A 376 -17.76 -7.39 7.21
C LEU A 376 -16.34 -7.43 6.64
N ARG A 377 -15.29 -7.37 7.48
CA ARG A 377 -13.89 -7.47 7.04
C ARG A 377 -13.56 -8.81 6.39
N MET A 378 -14.34 -9.85 6.66
CA MET A 378 -14.17 -11.18 6.07
C MET A 378 -14.70 -11.30 4.62
N LEU A 379 -15.26 -10.22 4.05
CA LEU A 379 -15.74 -10.09 2.67
C LEU A 379 -14.69 -9.51 1.73
#